data_AF-A0A349BB08-F1
#
_entry.id   AF-A0A349BB08-F1
#
_cell.length_a   1.000
_cell.length_b   1.000
_cell.length_c   1.000
_cell.angle_alpha   90.00
_cell.angle_beta   90.00
_cell.angle_gamma   90.00
#
_symmetry.space_group_name_H-M   'P 1'
#
loop_
_entity.id
_entity.type
_entity.pdbx_description
1 polymer ?
#
loop_
_entity_poly.entity_id
_entity_poly.type
_entity_poly.pdbx_seq_one_letter_code
_entity_poly.pdbx_strand_id
1 'polypeptide(L)'
;MSAGARLAIVRAAEELFASEGIEAPSLREIARRAGQGNTNAAQYHFGDRDGLLLAVLARHRDRVEGRRGSLLDEVERSDPPEPRALSTALVAPLVAELSEPDGGAAHLQIVAEVLARPVRFAGTLEAHWQAPSIGRWSQLVEPLLPTEAVGRPLHRRFAVLRFVHGELASRARERGGRGDHRLFASHLVDLVTAMLAAPVTHWTTDLIRPSTDGGTR
;
A
#
# COMPACT_ATOMS: atom_id res chain seq x y z
N MET A 1 -7.57 28.22 -13.56
CA MET A 1 -8.56 27.37 -12.87
C MET A 1 -8.07 27.11 -11.44
N SER A 2 -8.97 27.02 -10.45
CA SER A 2 -8.62 27.11 -9.01
C SER A 2 -8.14 25.79 -8.40
N ALA A 3 -7.39 25.86 -7.30
CA ALA A 3 -7.01 24.70 -6.49
C ALA A 3 -8.22 23.85 -6.02
N GLY A 4 -9.39 24.48 -5.85
CA GLY A 4 -10.63 23.80 -5.48
C GLY A 4 -11.14 22.83 -6.54
N ALA A 5 -11.02 23.17 -7.83
CA ALA A 5 -11.42 22.27 -8.92
C ALA A 5 -10.57 20.99 -8.96
N ARG A 6 -9.25 21.13 -8.78
CA ARG A 6 -8.33 20.00 -8.72
C ARG A 6 -8.68 19.05 -7.56
N LEU A 7 -8.94 19.59 -6.37
CA LEU A 7 -9.30 18.78 -5.20
C LEU A 7 -10.67 18.09 -5.39
N ALA A 8 -11.66 18.78 -5.96
CA ALA A 8 -12.97 18.20 -6.22
C ALA A 8 -12.88 16.98 -7.17
N ILE A 9 -12.04 17.06 -8.20
CA ILE A 9 -11.79 15.95 -9.13
C ILE A 9 -11.11 14.78 -8.40
N VAL A 10 -10.11 15.05 -7.56
CA VAL A 10 -9.42 14.01 -6.77
C VAL A 10 -10.40 13.29 -5.85
N ARG A 11 -11.27 14.01 -5.14
CA ARG A 11 -12.29 13.41 -4.26
C ARG A 11 -13.29 12.56 -5.03
N ALA A 12 -13.80 13.07 -6.14
CA ALA A 12 -14.72 12.32 -6.99
C ALA A 12 -14.06 11.05 -7.57
N ALA A 13 -12.79 11.15 -7.96
CA ALA A 13 -12.02 10.01 -8.48
C ALA A 13 -11.82 8.94 -7.40
N GLU A 14 -11.44 9.36 -6.19
CA GLU A 14 -11.27 8.44 -5.05
C GLU A 14 -12.54 7.69 -4.72
N GLU A 15 -13.68 8.38 -4.63
CA GLU A 15 -14.98 7.76 -4.39
C GLU A 15 -15.30 6.71 -5.47
N LEU A 16 -15.19 7.09 -6.76
CA LEU A 16 -15.51 6.22 -7.88
C LEU A 16 -14.54 5.04 -8.00
N PHE A 17 -13.24 5.25 -7.83
CA PHE A 17 -12.24 4.18 -7.87
C PHE A 17 -12.47 3.16 -6.77
N ALA A 18 -12.84 3.61 -5.57
CA ALA A 18 -13.13 2.70 -4.46
C ALA A 18 -14.42 1.90 -4.66
N SER A 19 -15.46 2.51 -5.23
CA SER A 19 -16.77 1.85 -5.41
C SER A 19 -16.87 0.99 -6.68
N GLU A 20 -16.22 1.39 -7.76
CA GLU A 20 -16.39 0.79 -9.10
C GLU A 20 -15.11 0.14 -9.64
N GLY A 21 -13.98 0.35 -8.97
CA GLY A 21 -12.64 -0.08 -9.42
C GLY A 21 -11.93 1.00 -10.24
N ILE A 22 -10.60 0.97 -10.24
CA ILE A 22 -9.76 2.06 -10.78
C ILE A 22 -9.99 2.31 -12.28
N GLU A 23 -10.27 1.25 -13.05
CA GLU A 23 -10.37 1.33 -14.50
C GLU A 23 -11.78 1.54 -15.04
N ALA A 24 -12.81 1.37 -14.20
CA ALA A 24 -14.21 1.49 -14.62
C ALA A 24 -14.62 2.93 -14.99
N PRO A 25 -14.42 3.95 -14.14
CA PRO A 25 -14.90 5.30 -14.44
C PRO A 25 -14.03 6.00 -15.49
N SER A 26 -14.70 6.76 -16.36
CA SER A 26 -14.01 7.61 -17.34
C SER A 26 -13.58 8.95 -16.72
N LEU A 27 -12.53 9.59 -17.25
CA LEU A 27 -12.10 10.93 -16.78
C LEU A 27 -13.21 11.99 -16.93
N ARG A 28 -14.07 11.84 -17.94
CA ARG A 28 -15.23 12.73 -18.15
C ARG A 28 -16.30 12.52 -17.09
N GLU A 29 -16.57 11.26 -16.74
CA GLU A 29 -17.49 10.91 -15.68
C GLU A 29 -17.03 11.43 -14.32
N ILE A 30 -15.73 11.26 -14.02
CA ILE A 30 -15.12 11.80 -12.80
C ILE A 30 -15.26 13.33 -12.77
N ALA A 31 -14.94 14.02 -13.86
CA ALA A 31 -15.09 15.48 -13.95
C ALA A 31 -16.56 15.92 -13.72
N ARG A 32 -17.52 15.21 -14.31
CA ARG A 32 -18.95 15.45 -14.09
C ARG A 32 -19.35 15.22 -12.63
N ARG A 33 -18.90 14.12 -12.01
CA ARG A 33 -19.14 13.80 -10.60
C ARG A 33 -18.53 14.83 -9.65
N ALA A 34 -17.43 15.45 -10.05
CA ALA A 34 -16.77 16.57 -9.38
C ALA A 34 -17.46 17.94 -9.62
N GLY A 35 -18.62 17.97 -10.29
CA GLY A 35 -19.36 19.20 -10.58
C GLY A 35 -18.68 20.12 -11.58
N GLN A 36 -17.73 19.62 -12.38
CA GLN A 36 -17.03 20.44 -13.37
C GLN A 36 -17.90 20.59 -14.62
N GLY A 37 -18.19 21.83 -15.01
CA GLY A 37 -18.90 22.13 -16.26
C GLY A 37 -18.09 21.75 -17.52
N ASN A 38 -16.76 21.63 -17.39
CA ASN A 38 -15.87 21.14 -18.44
C ASN A 38 -15.44 19.70 -18.14
N THR A 39 -15.92 18.74 -18.93
CA THR A 39 -15.61 17.31 -18.78
C THR A 39 -14.16 16.97 -19.12
N ASN A 40 -13.41 17.86 -19.76
CA ASN A 40 -11.97 17.72 -19.99
C ASN A 40 -11.11 18.23 -18.82
N ALA A 41 -11.70 18.76 -17.74
CA ALA A 41 -10.94 19.30 -16.62
C ALA A 41 -10.02 18.25 -15.97
N ALA A 42 -10.46 16.99 -15.85
CA ALA A 42 -9.63 15.91 -15.33
C ALA A 42 -8.42 15.62 -16.24
N GLN A 43 -8.63 15.48 -17.55
CA GLN A 43 -7.55 15.31 -18.53
C GLN A 43 -6.54 16.48 -18.46
N TYR A 44 -7.03 17.71 -18.38
CA TYR A 44 -6.19 18.90 -18.31
C TYR A 44 -5.31 18.94 -17.05
N HIS A 45 -5.86 18.59 -15.89
CA HIS A 45 -5.15 18.69 -14.61
C HIS A 45 -4.21 17.53 -14.32
N PHE A 46 -4.51 16.34 -14.83
CA PHE A 46 -3.83 15.10 -14.44
C PHE A 46 -3.16 14.39 -15.61
N GLY A 47 -3.34 14.89 -16.83
CA GLY A 47 -2.85 14.24 -18.04
C GLY A 47 -3.70 13.04 -18.38
N ASP A 48 -3.56 11.96 -17.62
CA ASP A 48 -4.28 10.70 -17.84
C ASP A 48 -4.82 10.12 -16.52
N ARG A 49 -5.28 8.87 -16.59
CA ARG A 49 -5.80 8.16 -15.43
C ARG A 49 -4.73 7.78 -14.42
N ASP A 50 -3.53 7.43 -14.87
CA ASP A 50 -2.46 7.04 -13.96
C ASP A 50 -1.93 8.28 -13.22
N GLY A 51 -1.89 9.44 -13.88
CA GLY A 51 -1.63 10.75 -13.25
C GLY A 51 -2.73 11.16 -12.25
N LEU A 52 -4.00 10.88 -12.55
CA LEU A 52 -5.10 11.11 -11.61
C LEU A 52 -5.02 10.15 -10.41
N LEU A 53 -4.74 8.87 -10.66
CA LEU A 53 -4.54 7.86 -9.62
C LEU A 53 -3.40 8.25 -8.67
N LEU A 54 -2.27 8.72 -9.20
CA LEU A 54 -1.18 9.24 -8.38
C LEU A 54 -1.60 10.42 -7.51
N ALA A 55 -2.42 11.34 -8.03
CA ALA A 55 -2.94 12.45 -7.25
C ALA A 55 -3.91 12.00 -6.14
N VAL A 56 -4.73 10.97 -6.40
CA VAL A 56 -5.58 10.33 -5.38
C VAL A 56 -4.74 9.70 -4.29
N LEU A 57 -3.75 8.90 -4.65
CA LEU A 57 -2.87 8.24 -3.69
C LEU A 57 -2.03 9.23 -2.86
N ALA A 58 -1.60 10.34 -3.46
CA ALA A 58 -0.81 11.37 -2.79
C ALA A 58 -1.57 12.09 -1.66
N ARG A 59 -2.91 12.13 -1.71
CA ARG A 59 -3.73 12.85 -0.72
C ARG A 59 -3.63 12.30 0.70
N HIS A 60 -3.36 11.00 0.84
CA HIS A 60 -3.23 10.32 2.13
C HIS A 60 -1.77 10.10 2.51
N ARG A 61 -0.85 10.25 1.54
CA ARG A 61 0.57 9.94 1.68
C ARG A 61 1.20 10.68 2.86
N ASP A 62 1.00 11.99 2.98
CA ASP A 62 1.70 12.80 3.98
C ASP A 62 1.33 12.38 5.42
N ARG A 63 0.07 12.00 5.66
CA ARG A 63 -0.37 11.49 6.98
C ARG A 63 0.24 10.12 7.28
N VAL A 64 0.18 9.21 6.32
CA VAL A 64 0.75 7.85 6.45
C VAL A 64 2.26 7.92 6.65
N GLU A 65 2.93 8.78 5.88
CA GLU A 65 4.37 9.04 5.93
C GLU A 65 4.78 9.59 7.29
N GLY A 66 4.12 10.65 7.78
CA GLY A 66 4.46 11.26 9.06
C GLY A 66 4.27 10.32 10.25
N ARG A 67 3.16 9.56 10.25
CA ARG A 67 2.89 8.53 11.28
C ARG A 67 3.93 7.41 11.24
N ARG A 68 4.25 6.90 10.05
CA ARG A 68 5.26 5.84 9.88
C ARG A 68 6.65 6.32 10.30
N GLY A 69 7.06 7.51 9.86
CA GLY A 69 8.34 8.11 10.22
C GLY A 69 8.53 8.22 11.73
N SER A 70 7.51 8.72 12.44
CA SER A 70 7.54 8.86 13.91
C SER A 70 7.73 7.52 14.62
N LEU A 71 7.04 6.46 14.15
CA LEU A 71 7.20 5.11 14.70
C LEU A 71 8.58 4.53 14.39
N LEU A 72 9.14 4.80 13.21
CA LEU A 72 10.50 4.36 12.86
C LEU A 72 11.57 5.08 13.70
N ASP A 73 11.35 6.35 14.05
CA ASP A 73 12.23 7.07 14.98
C ASP A 73 12.23 6.43 16.38
N GLU A 74 11.12 5.85 16.81
CA GLU A 74 11.05 5.07 18.06
C GLU A 74 11.76 3.72 17.95
N VAL A 75 11.55 3.00 16.85
CA VAL A 75 12.19 1.71 16.58
C VAL A 75 13.71 1.82 16.64
N GLU A 76 14.28 2.84 16.00
CA GLU A 76 15.74 3.03 15.91
C GLU A 76 16.40 3.44 17.23
N ARG A 77 15.62 3.78 18.27
CA ARG A 77 16.18 4.00 19.63
C ARG A 77 16.56 2.68 20.32
N SER A 78 16.11 1.55 19.78
CA SER A 78 16.43 0.21 20.28
C SER A 78 17.42 -0.48 19.35
N ASP A 79 18.45 -1.11 19.91
CA ASP A 79 19.44 -1.90 19.17
C ASP A 79 19.61 -3.30 19.82
N PRO A 80 19.23 -4.39 19.14
CA PRO A 80 18.62 -4.43 17.81
C PRO A 80 17.14 -3.96 17.80
N PRO A 81 16.62 -3.50 16.64
CA PRO A 81 15.20 -3.18 16.47
C PRO A 81 14.29 -4.37 16.80
N GLU A 82 13.21 -4.12 17.55
CA GLU A 82 12.21 -5.16 17.83
C GLU A 82 11.37 -5.47 16.56
N PRO A 83 11.27 -6.74 16.12
CA PRO A 83 10.52 -7.11 14.91
C PRO A 83 9.04 -6.71 14.95
N ARG A 84 8.42 -6.77 16.13
CA ARG A 84 7.04 -6.34 16.34
C ARG A 84 6.89 -4.83 16.18
N ALA A 85 7.87 -4.04 16.61
CA ALA A 85 7.84 -2.59 16.48
C ALA A 85 7.97 -2.17 14.99
N LEU A 86 8.81 -2.86 14.21
CA LEU A 86 8.87 -2.67 12.75
C LEU A 86 7.56 -3.05 12.05
N SER A 87 6.91 -4.12 12.49
CA SER A 87 5.60 -4.54 11.99
C SER A 87 4.52 -3.52 12.35
N THR A 88 4.59 -2.93 13.55
CA THR A 88 3.71 -1.85 14.02
C THR A 88 3.90 -0.59 13.17
N ALA A 89 5.15 -0.22 12.88
CA ALA A 89 5.47 0.91 12.00
C ALA A 89 4.89 0.71 10.58
N LEU A 90 4.79 -0.53 10.10
CA LEU A 90 4.10 -0.81 8.83
C LEU A 90 2.57 -0.64 8.95
N VAL A 91 1.97 -1.26 9.96
CA VAL A 91 0.51 -1.48 10.05
C VAL A 91 -0.24 -0.29 10.65
N ALA A 92 0.24 0.27 11.76
CA ALA A 92 -0.51 1.25 12.55
C ALA A 92 -0.88 2.53 11.76
N PRO A 93 0.00 3.11 10.92
CA PRO A 93 -0.36 4.26 10.09
C PRO A 93 -1.54 4.00 9.17
N LEU A 94 -1.65 2.77 8.63
CA LEU A 94 -2.69 2.36 7.70
C LEU A 94 -3.99 1.99 8.42
N VAL A 95 -3.90 1.37 9.61
CA VAL A 95 -5.06 1.14 10.49
C VAL A 95 -5.74 2.47 10.83
N ALA A 96 -4.97 3.52 11.08
CA ALA A 96 -5.53 4.84 11.38
C ALA A 96 -6.32 5.44 10.20
N GLU A 97 -6.06 5.03 8.95
CA GLU A 97 -6.89 5.42 7.80
C GLU A 97 -8.26 4.73 7.77
N LEU A 98 -8.47 3.62 8.50
CA LEU A 98 -9.82 3.03 8.64
C LEU A 98 -10.81 3.99 9.30
N SER A 99 -10.32 4.86 10.19
CA SER A 99 -11.11 5.84 10.93
C SER A 99 -11.01 7.25 10.36
N GLU A 100 -10.27 7.46 9.26
CA GLU A 100 -10.14 8.77 8.63
C GLU A 100 -11.41 9.12 7.83
N PRO A 101 -12.19 10.13 8.27
CA PRO A 101 -13.47 10.45 7.65
C PRO A 101 -13.34 10.95 6.21
N ASP A 102 -12.22 11.59 5.85
CA ASP A 102 -11.99 12.17 4.53
C ASP A 102 -11.29 11.19 3.58
N GLY A 103 -11.90 10.01 3.40
CA GLY A 103 -11.55 9.08 2.32
C GLY A 103 -10.54 7.97 2.65
N GLY A 104 -10.19 7.76 3.93
CA GLY A 104 -9.16 6.78 4.29
C GLY A 104 -9.53 5.33 3.93
N ALA A 105 -10.79 4.93 4.10
CA ALA A 105 -11.28 3.62 3.67
C ALA A 105 -11.13 3.41 2.14
N ALA A 106 -11.46 4.44 1.35
CA ALA A 106 -11.30 4.42 -0.10
C ALA A 106 -9.82 4.31 -0.50
N HIS A 107 -8.94 5.05 0.17
CA HIS A 107 -7.50 4.96 -0.03
C HIS A 107 -6.98 3.53 0.16
N LEU A 108 -7.33 2.87 1.27
CA LEU A 108 -6.90 1.49 1.55
C LEU A 108 -7.34 0.51 0.44
N GLN A 109 -8.57 0.66 -0.05
CA GLN A 109 -9.12 -0.18 -1.12
C GLN A 109 -8.38 0.02 -2.45
N ILE A 110 -8.11 1.28 -2.82
CA ILE A 110 -7.41 1.64 -4.06
C ILE A 110 -5.97 1.12 -4.02
N VAL A 111 -5.25 1.33 -2.91
CA VAL A 111 -3.87 0.85 -2.78
C VAL A 111 -3.79 -0.68 -2.86
N ALA A 112 -4.75 -1.39 -2.25
CA ALA A 112 -4.83 -2.84 -2.35
C ALA A 112 -5.06 -3.33 -3.79
N GLU A 113 -5.91 -2.65 -4.57
CA GLU A 113 -6.13 -2.98 -5.99
C GLU A 113 -4.85 -2.75 -6.82
N VAL A 114 -4.15 -1.64 -6.60
CA VAL A 114 -2.88 -1.33 -7.25
C VAL A 114 -1.84 -2.42 -6.95
N LEU A 115 -1.70 -2.81 -5.68
CA LEU A 115 -0.78 -3.86 -5.24
C LEU A 115 -1.16 -5.26 -5.73
N ALA A 116 -2.44 -5.53 -5.99
CA ALA A 116 -2.89 -6.78 -6.57
C ALA A 116 -2.52 -6.92 -8.05
N ARG A 117 -2.25 -5.80 -8.75
CA ARG A 117 -2.02 -5.74 -10.20
C ARG A 117 -0.68 -5.05 -10.54
N PRO A 118 0.47 -5.56 -10.03
CA PRO A 118 1.74 -4.84 -10.07
C PRO A 118 2.32 -4.64 -11.47
N VAL A 119 1.93 -5.46 -12.46
CA VAL A 119 2.35 -5.28 -13.86
C VAL A 119 1.60 -4.11 -14.50
N ARG A 120 0.28 -3.99 -14.25
CA ARG A 120 -0.54 -2.90 -14.80
C ARG A 120 -0.16 -1.55 -14.20
N PHE A 121 0.17 -1.51 -12.92
CA PHE A 121 0.43 -0.28 -12.19
C PHE A 121 1.89 -0.11 -11.79
N ALA A 122 2.84 -0.68 -12.54
CA ALA A 122 4.26 -0.64 -12.20
C ALA A 122 4.76 0.79 -11.95
N GLY A 123 4.48 1.73 -12.86
CA GLY A 123 4.89 3.13 -12.71
C GLY A 123 4.17 3.87 -11.58
N THR A 124 2.90 3.54 -11.30
CA THR A 124 2.16 4.11 -10.17
C THR A 124 2.71 3.60 -8.83
N LEU A 125 3.00 2.30 -8.74
CA LEU A 125 3.66 1.69 -7.59
C LEU A 125 5.02 2.33 -7.35
N GLU A 126 5.84 2.42 -8.39
CA GLU A 126 7.16 3.03 -8.32
C GLU A 126 7.06 4.46 -7.75
N ALA A 127 6.23 5.31 -8.33
CA ALA A 127 6.08 6.70 -7.88
C ALA A 127 5.44 6.85 -6.49
N HIS A 128 4.47 6.01 -6.13
CA HIS A 128 3.83 6.06 -4.81
C HIS A 128 4.77 5.59 -3.70
N TRP A 129 5.63 4.60 -3.96
CA TRP A 129 6.59 4.05 -3.00
C TRP A 129 7.94 4.77 -2.95
N GLN A 130 8.12 5.89 -3.66
CA GLN A 130 9.25 6.81 -3.44
C GLN A 130 9.16 7.57 -2.10
N ALA A 131 8.17 7.28 -1.25
CA ALA A 131 8.01 7.91 0.05
C ALA A 131 9.16 7.48 1.01
N PRO A 132 9.83 8.41 1.71
CA PRO A 132 11.00 8.09 2.53
C PRO A 132 10.75 7.00 3.59
N SER A 133 9.61 7.02 4.28
CA SER A 133 9.34 6.14 5.41
C SER A 133 9.22 4.68 5.01
N ILE A 134 8.69 4.37 3.83
CA ILE A 134 8.56 2.97 3.37
C ILE A 134 9.89 2.42 2.87
N GLY A 135 10.74 3.27 2.29
CA GLY A 135 12.13 2.95 1.97
C GLY A 135 12.93 2.65 3.24
N ARG A 136 12.85 3.53 4.24
CA ARG A 136 13.49 3.35 5.56
C ARG A 136 12.99 2.08 6.27
N TRP A 137 11.68 1.84 6.29
CA TRP A 137 11.12 0.60 6.83
C TRP A 137 11.71 -0.64 6.13
N SER A 138 11.81 -0.61 4.79
CA SER A 138 12.40 -1.72 4.04
C SER A 138 13.87 -1.96 4.41
N GLN A 139 14.66 -0.91 4.65
CA GLN A 139 16.06 -1.03 5.04
C GLN A 139 16.23 -1.65 6.44
N LEU A 140 15.36 -1.28 7.38
CA LEU A 140 15.40 -1.82 8.75
C LEU A 140 14.90 -3.27 8.83
N VAL A 141 13.97 -3.67 7.96
CA VAL A 141 13.42 -5.03 7.92
C VAL A 141 14.33 -6.01 7.19
N GLU A 142 15.08 -5.55 6.18
CA GLU A 142 15.92 -6.42 5.34
C GLU A 142 16.87 -7.34 6.12
N PRO A 143 17.60 -6.87 7.16
CA PRO A 143 18.46 -7.72 7.98
C PRO A 143 17.72 -8.81 8.78
N LEU A 144 16.41 -8.68 8.98
CA LEU A 144 15.58 -9.66 9.69
C LEU A 144 15.05 -10.77 8.76
N LEU A 145 15.20 -10.60 7.45
CA LEU A 145 14.72 -11.56 6.47
C LEU A 145 15.80 -12.63 6.19
N PRO A 146 15.40 -13.89 5.93
CA PRO A 146 16.28 -14.86 5.29
C PRO A 146 16.81 -14.30 3.97
N THR A 147 18.09 -14.54 3.67
CA THR A 147 18.78 -14.01 2.47
C THR A 147 18.03 -14.34 1.19
N GLU A 148 17.44 -15.54 1.09
CA GLU A 148 16.67 -16.00 -0.07
C GLU A 148 15.38 -15.19 -0.28
N ALA A 149 14.89 -14.51 0.77
CA ALA A 149 13.59 -13.83 0.83
C ALA A 149 13.65 -12.30 0.69
N VAL A 150 14.85 -11.72 0.54
CA VAL A 150 15.03 -10.27 0.36
C VAL A 150 14.54 -9.81 -1.01
N GLY A 151 14.78 -10.62 -2.05
CA GLY A 151 14.55 -10.27 -3.45
C GLY A 151 13.74 -11.32 -4.22
N ARG A 152 13.73 -11.20 -5.55
CA ARG A 152 13.12 -12.23 -6.41
C ARG A 152 13.96 -13.51 -6.36
N PRO A 153 13.33 -14.72 -6.37
CA PRO A 153 11.90 -14.95 -6.59
C PRO A 153 11.03 -14.79 -5.34
N LEU A 154 11.57 -14.89 -4.13
CA LEU A 154 10.82 -14.85 -2.87
C LEU A 154 10.74 -13.45 -2.26
N HIS A 155 10.11 -12.49 -2.94
CA HIS A 155 10.15 -11.08 -2.53
C HIS A 155 9.24 -10.79 -1.31
N ARG A 156 9.62 -11.26 -0.11
CA ARG A 156 8.78 -11.38 1.09
C ARG A 156 8.21 -10.06 1.59
N ARG A 157 8.99 -8.99 1.59
CA ARG A 157 8.51 -7.64 1.93
C ARG A 157 7.31 -7.22 1.08
N PHE A 158 7.28 -7.60 -0.20
CA PHE A 158 6.17 -7.28 -1.09
C PHE A 158 4.95 -8.17 -0.84
N ALA A 159 5.17 -9.44 -0.48
CA ALA A 159 4.10 -10.31 -0.01
C ALA A 159 3.43 -9.76 1.26
N VAL A 160 4.22 -9.27 2.21
CA VAL A 160 3.74 -8.59 3.43
C VAL A 160 2.96 -7.32 3.08
N LEU A 161 3.47 -6.47 2.19
CA LEU A 161 2.75 -5.26 1.76
C LEU A 161 1.40 -5.59 1.14
N ARG A 162 1.33 -6.59 0.25
CA ARG A 162 0.08 -7.06 -0.36
C ARG A 162 -0.89 -7.60 0.69
N PHE A 163 -0.39 -8.41 1.63
CA PHE A 163 -1.19 -8.97 2.70
C PHE A 163 -1.80 -7.87 3.58
N VAL A 164 -0.99 -6.95 4.10
CA VAL A 164 -1.45 -5.85 4.96
C VAL A 164 -2.52 -5.00 4.28
N HIS A 165 -2.27 -4.57 3.03
CA HIS A 165 -3.25 -3.75 2.31
C HIS A 165 -4.52 -4.54 1.95
N GLY A 166 -4.39 -5.83 1.64
CA GLY A 166 -5.54 -6.72 1.41
C GLY A 166 -6.44 -6.84 2.63
N GLU A 167 -5.86 -7.13 3.81
CA GLU A 167 -6.59 -7.23 5.07
C GLU A 167 -7.27 -5.91 5.45
N LEU A 168 -6.57 -4.78 5.29
CA LEU A 168 -7.11 -3.46 5.56
C LEU A 168 -8.22 -3.06 4.58
N ALA A 169 -8.07 -3.36 3.30
CA ALA A 169 -9.12 -3.12 2.31
C ALA A 169 -10.36 -4.00 2.57
N SER A 170 -10.16 -5.25 2.97
CA SER A 170 -11.25 -6.14 3.40
C SER A 170 -11.99 -5.54 4.60
N ARG A 171 -11.23 -5.17 5.64
CA ARG A 171 -11.76 -4.52 6.85
C ARG A 171 -12.51 -3.22 6.55
N ALA A 172 -12.03 -2.44 5.57
CA ALA A 172 -12.69 -1.21 5.12
C ALA A 172 -14.02 -1.45 4.40
N ARG A 173 -14.24 -2.64 3.81
CA ARG A 173 -15.49 -3.00 3.12
C ARG A 173 -16.55 -3.58 4.06
N GLU A 174 -16.14 -4.18 5.17
CA GLU A 174 -17.07 -4.68 6.19
C GLU A 174 -17.93 -3.51 6.69
N ARG A 175 -19.27 -3.62 6.51
CA ARG A 175 -20.24 -2.58 6.86
C ARG A 175 -20.16 -2.23 8.34
N GLY A 176 -19.33 -1.24 8.67
CA GLY A 176 -19.07 -0.84 10.05
C GLY A 176 -17.68 -0.29 10.32
N GLY A 177 -16.99 0.33 9.35
CA GLY A 177 -15.71 1.05 9.54
C GLY A 177 -15.69 2.12 10.66
N ARG A 178 -16.78 2.23 11.42
CA ARG A 178 -16.87 2.85 12.74
C ARG A 178 -16.85 1.74 13.79
N GLY A 179 -15.66 1.20 14.06
CA GLY A 179 -15.51 0.12 15.04
C GLY A 179 -14.18 0.21 15.76
N ASP A 180 -14.10 -0.44 16.92
CA ASP A 180 -12.83 -0.62 17.59
C ASP A 180 -11.91 -1.50 16.74
N HIS A 181 -10.82 -0.92 16.24
CA HIS A 181 -9.84 -1.62 15.40
C HIS A 181 -8.68 -2.20 16.22
N ARG A 182 -8.65 -2.04 17.55
CA ARG A 182 -7.48 -2.42 18.38
C ARG A 182 -7.14 -3.90 18.29
N LEU A 183 -8.13 -4.79 18.42
CA LEU A 183 -7.90 -6.23 18.33
C LEU A 183 -7.43 -6.64 16.93
N PHE A 184 -8.09 -6.13 15.89
CA PHE A 184 -7.71 -6.35 14.50
C PHE A 184 -6.28 -5.87 14.23
N ALA A 185 -5.94 -4.65 14.68
CA ALA A 185 -4.62 -4.07 14.52
C ALA A 185 -3.56 -4.91 15.24
N SER A 186 -3.79 -5.28 16.50
CA SER A 186 -2.84 -6.10 17.27
C SER A 186 -2.57 -7.44 16.59
N HIS A 187 -3.63 -8.12 16.14
CA HIS A 187 -3.51 -9.40 15.45
C HIS A 187 -2.83 -9.25 14.09
N LEU A 188 -3.15 -8.20 13.31
CA LEU A 188 -2.49 -7.95 12.04
C LEU A 188 -0.99 -7.70 12.22
N VAL A 189 -0.58 -6.99 13.28
CA VAL A 189 0.85 -6.85 13.62
C VAL A 189 1.48 -8.20 13.98
N ASP A 190 0.78 -9.08 14.72
CA ASP A 190 1.28 -10.44 15.02
C ASP A 190 1.52 -11.24 13.73
N LEU A 191 0.55 -11.23 12.81
CA LEU A 191 0.65 -11.94 11.53
C LEU A 191 1.79 -11.41 10.68
N VAL A 192 1.93 -10.08 10.57
CA VAL A 192 3.04 -9.46 9.83
C VAL A 192 4.39 -9.81 10.45
N THR A 193 4.49 -9.78 11.78
CA THR A 193 5.72 -10.15 12.50
C THR A 193 6.10 -11.60 12.20
N ALA A 194 5.13 -12.52 12.26
CA ALA A 194 5.35 -13.93 11.95
C ALA A 194 5.74 -14.15 10.48
N MET A 195 5.10 -13.45 9.54
CA MET A 195 5.42 -13.53 8.11
C MET A 195 6.84 -13.06 7.79
N LEU A 196 7.29 -11.97 8.42
CA LEU A 196 8.65 -11.47 8.24
C LEU A 196 9.69 -12.47 8.78
N ALA A 197 9.45 -13.00 9.99
CA ALA A 197 10.36 -13.91 10.68
C ALA A 197 10.35 -15.36 10.17
N ALA A 198 9.37 -15.76 9.35
CA ALA A 198 9.19 -17.15 8.94
C ALA A 198 10.46 -17.72 8.26
N PRO A 199 10.98 -18.90 8.65
CA PRO A 199 12.12 -19.47 7.94
C PRO A 199 11.74 -19.82 6.49
N VAL A 200 12.70 -19.72 5.55
CA VAL A 200 12.58 -20.40 4.26
C VAL A 200 12.98 -21.86 4.51
N THR A 201 12.05 -22.78 4.33
CA THR A 201 12.28 -24.20 4.63
C THR A 201 12.93 -24.93 3.46
N HIS A 202 13.45 -26.13 3.71
CA HIS A 202 14.07 -26.98 2.69
C HIS A 202 13.17 -27.20 1.47
N TRP A 203 11.86 -27.43 1.68
CA TRP A 203 10.86 -27.54 0.61
C TRP A 203 10.91 -26.39 -0.40
N THR A 204 11.27 -25.18 0.04
CA THR A 204 11.38 -24.01 -0.83
C THR A 204 12.80 -23.79 -1.33
N THR A 205 13.82 -23.94 -0.47
CA THR A 205 15.21 -23.75 -0.89
C THR A 205 15.65 -24.75 -1.96
N ASP A 206 15.12 -25.97 -1.91
CA ASP A 206 15.41 -27.03 -2.89
C ASP A 206 14.87 -26.68 -4.29
N LEU A 207 13.83 -25.82 -4.38
CA LEU A 207 13.25 -25.35 -5.64
C LEU A 207 13.91 -24.07 -6.19
N ILE A 208 14.64 -23.32 -5.35
CA ILE A 208 15.30 -22.07 -5.75
C ILE A 208 16.66 -22.33 -6.39
N ARG A 209 17.31 -23.43 -6.01
CA ARG A 209 18.56 -23.85 -6.63
C ARG A 209 18.26 -24.41 -8.02
N PRO A 210 18.95 -23.95 -9.08
CA PRO A 210 18.81 -24.59 -10.38
C PRO A 210 19.21 -26.06 -10.24
N SER A 211 18.39 -26.96 -10.81
CA SER A 211 18.76 -28.37 -10.93
C SER A 211 20.13 -28.46 -11.59
N THR A 212 21.16 -28.80 -10.82
CA THR A 212 22.51 -29.08 -11.34
C THR A 212 22.57 -30.41 -12.11
N ASP A 213 21.44 -31.05 -12.37
CA ASP A 213 21.32 -32.23 -13.23
C ASP A 213 21.20 -31.83 -14.70
N GLY A 214 22.21 -31.09 -15.17
CA GLY A 214 22.67 -31.11 -16.56
C GLY A 214 23.81 -32.12 -16.69
N GLY A 215 23.56 -33.38 -16.32
CA GLY A 215 24.56 -34.45 -16.27
C GLY A 215 24.18 -35.64 -17.13
N THR A 216 24.58 -35.58 -18.40
CA THR A 216 24.84 -36.72 -19.31
C THR A 216 23.73 -37.77 -19.51
N ARG A 217 23.07 -37.71 -20.68
CA ARG A 217 22.94 -38.85 -21.61
C ARG A 217 22.54 -38.37 -23.00
#